data_AF-A0A1H2KH93-F1
#
_entry.id   AF-A0A1H2KH93-F1
#
_cell.length_a   1.000
_cell.length_b   1.000
_cell.length_c   1.000
_cell.angle_alpha   90.00
_cell.angle_beta   90.00
_cell.angle_gamma   90.00
#
_symmetry.space_group_name_H-M   'P 1'
#
loop_
_entity.id
_entity.type
_entity.pdbx_description
1 polymer ?
#
loop_
_entity_poly.entity_id
_entity_poly.type
_entity_poly.pdbx_seq_one_letter_code
_entity_poly.pdbx_strand_id
1 'polypeptide(L)'
;MSSTRRTGPSPGSLRTHNTLATVGDVLLTAAVTNGVAEGSVDLAFRRWAHPRIRPGSSFIALTHVIEVTSLERVDPEQISSDDARRAGYENVDELRATLCVNTHNPTYRIGLRCIGEDPRIALRADDDLSDDDVADLGSRLDRMDSRSNKGPWTRAVLEIIGRRPGVVSTELAAELGRERTAFKNDVTKLKKLGLTESLEVGYELSPRGVEFLRRDAT
;
A
#
# COMPACT_ATOMS: atom_id res chain seq x y z
N MET A 1 -43.40 -9.12 44.08
CA MET A 1 -43.74 -8.57 42.75
C MET A 1 -42.63 -7.57 42.39
N SER A 2 -41.48 -8.06 41.95
CA SER A 2 -41.10 -8.16 40.53
C SER A 2 -40.82 -6.80 39.88
N SER A 3 -39.57 -6.34 39.93
CA SER A 3 -39.03 -5.48 38.87
C SER A 3 -37.49 -5.52 38.88
N THR A 4 -36.94 -6.49 38.18
CA THR A 4 -35.51 -6.56 37.86
C THR A 4 -35.28 -5.77 36.58
N ARG A 5 -34.73 -4.55 36.68
CA ARG A 5 -34.26 -3.80 35.51
C ARG A 5 -33.01 -4.47 34.96
N ARG A 6 -33.13 -5.07 33.77
CA ARG A 6 -32.01 -5.53 32.94
C ARG A 6 -31.29 -4.29 32.38
N THR A 7 -30.04 -4.10 32.78
CA THR A 7 -29.07 -3.27 32.06
C THR A 7 -28.65 -3.99 30.79
N GLY A 8 -29.05 -3.47 29.62
CA GLY A 8 -28.52 -3.93 28.33
C GLY A 8 -27.12 -3.37 28.09
N PRO A 9 -26.24 -4.10 27.36
CA PRO A 9 -24.91 -3.58 27.04
C PRO A 9 -24.99 -2.55 25.90
N SER A 10 -24.27 -1.45 26.07
CA SER A 10 -24.03 -0.42 25.03
C SER A 10 -23.38 -1.03 23.78
N PRO A 11 -23.70 -0.53 22.57
CA PRO A 11 -23.06 -1.00 21.35
C PRO A 11 -21.63 -0.47 21.31
N GLY A 12 -20.67 -1.37 21.49
CA GLY A 12 -19.26 -1.11 21.30
C GLY A 12 -19.00 -0.73 19.83
N SER A 13 -18.42 0.46 19.66
CA SER A 13 -17.84 0.92 18.40
C SER A 13 -16.81 -0.10 17.89
N LEU A 14 -17.20 -0.86 16.87
CA LEU A 14 -16.28 -1.70 16.11
C LEU A 14 -15.38 -0.78 15.28
N ARG A 15 -14.27 -0.35 15.88
CA ARG A 15 -13.13 0.18 15.12
C ARG A 15 -12.50 -0.99 14.36
N THR A 16 -12.93 -1.21 13.13
CA THR A 16 -12.25 -2.11 12.20
C THR A 16 -10.89 -1.49 11.89
N HIS A 17 -9.84 -1.99 12.52
CA HIS A 17 -8.47 -1.64 12.14
C HIS A 17 -8.18 -2.24 10.76
N ASN A 18 -8.42 -1.45 9.71
CA ASN A 18 -8.07 -1.84 8.35
C ASN A 18 -6.53 -1.79 8.22
N THR A 19 -5.88 -2.91 8.54
CA THR A 19 -4.43 -3.03 8.46
C THR A 19 -4.07 -3.23 7.00
N LEU A 20 -3.51 -2.21 6.36
CA LEU A 20 -2.90 -2.32 5.03
C LEU A 20 -1.70 -3.26 5.13
N ALA A 21 -1.91 -4.53 4.75
CA ALA A 21 -0.83 -5.50 4.70
C ALA A 21 0.05 -5.19 3.48
N THR A 22 1.34 -4.93 3.70
CA THR A 22 2.32 -4.92 2.61
C THR A 22 2.59 -6.38 2.23
N VAL A 23 1.77 -6.96 1.38
CA VAL A 23 1.97 -8.32 0.87
C VAL A 23 2.94 -8.24 -0.30
N GLY A 24 4.21 -8.56 -0.05
CA GLY A 24 5.10 -8.98 -1.12
C GLY A 24 4.43 -10.13 -1.88
N ASP A 25 4.35 -10.03 -3.20
CA ASP A 25 3.86 -11.06 -4.14
C ASP A 25 2.34 -11.19 -4.36
N VAL A 26 1.58 -10.11 -4.23
CA VAL A 26 0.34 -9.96 -5.03
C VAL A 26 0.58 -8.89 -6.09
N LEU A 27 1.41 -9.22 -7.09
CA LEU A 27 1.48 -8.42 -8.31
C LEU A 27 0.25 -8.78 -9.16
N LEU A 28 -0.84 -8.04 -8.94
CA LEU A 28 -1.81 -7.83 -10.00
C LEU A 28 -1.10 -7.07 -11.13
N THR A 29 -1.35 -7.45 -12.37
CA THR A 29 -0.86 -6.68 -13.51
C THR A 29 -1.57 -5.32 -13.52
N ALA A 30 -1.00 -4.33 -14.23
CA ALA A 30 -1.66 -3.04 -14.37
C ALA A 30 -3.05 -3.17 -15.00
N ALA A 31 -3.19 -4.02 -16.02
CA ALA A 31 -4.47 -4.32 -16.67
C ALA A 31 -5.52 -4.87 -15.70
N VAL A 32 -5.16 -5.88 -14.89
CA VAL A 32 -6.08 -6.46 -13.89
C VAL A 32 -6.44 -5.42 -12.83
N THR A 33 -5.47 -4.61 -12.38
CA THR A 33 -5.73 -3.58 -11.37
C THR A 33 -6.71 -2.51 -11.88
N ASN A 34 -6.52 -2.02 -13.10
CA ASN A 34 -7.43 -1.06 -13.73
C ASN A 34 -8.82 -1.68 -13.95
N GLY A 35 -8.89 -2.92 -14.42
CA GLY A 35 -10.17 -3.61 -14.59
C GLY A 35 -10.93 -3.78 -13.27
N VAL A 36 -10.24 -4.03 -12.16
CA VAL A 36 -10.86 -4.08 -10.82
C VAL A 36 -11.33 -2.71 -10.35
N ALA A 37 -10.57 -1.65 -10.66
CA ALA A 37 -10.97 -0.27 -10.36
C ALA A 37 -12.22 0.15 -11.13
N GLU A 38 -12.33 -0.22 -12.40
CA GLU A 38 -13.47 0.05 -13.29
C GLU A 38 -14.66 -0.89 -13.05
N GLY A 39 -14.45 -1.99 -12.32
CA GLY A 39 -15.47 -3.02 -12.05
C GLY A 39 -15.68 -4.02 -13.19
N SER A 40 -14.82 -4.01 -14.21
CA SER A 40 -14.85 -4.98 -15.32
C SER A 40 -14.17 -6.31 -14.97
N VAL A 41 -13.34 -6.31 -13.93
CA VAL A 41 -12.64 -7.49 -13.40
C VAL A 41 -12.94 -7.61 -11.91
N ASP A 42 -13.27 -8.81 -11.44
CA ASP A 42 -13.50 -9.08 -10.01
C ASP A 42 -12.88 -10.40 -9.54
N LEU A 43 -12.15 -11.10 -10.43
CA LEU A 43 -11.43 -12.33 -10.12
C LEU A 43 -9.94 -12.21 -10.47
N ALA A 44 -9.12 -12.97 -9.75
CA ALA A 44 -7.76 -13.30 -10.15
C ALA A 44 -7.44 -14.76 -9.84
N PHE A 45 -6.55 -15.36 -10.63
CA PHE A 45 -6.09 -16.73 -10.42
C PHE A 45 -4.58 -16.79 -10.22
N ARG A 46 -4.16 -17.56 -9.21
CA ARG A 46 -2.74 -17.73 -8.87
C ARG A 46 -2.45 -19.12 -8.31
N ARG A 47 -1.23 -19.61 -8.53
CA ARG A 47 -0.70 -20.80 -7.86
C ARG A 47 0.21 -20.42 -6.71
N TRP A 48 -0.10 -20.91 -5.51
CA TRP A 48 0.70 -20.64 -4.31
C TRP A 48 0.86 -21.88 -3.45
N ALA A 49 2.06 -22.11 -2.92
CA ALA A 49 2.26 -23.13 -1.90
C ALA A 49 1.48 -22.78 -0.62
N HIS A 50 1.57 -21.51 -0.20
CA HIS A 50 0.94 -21.00 1.02
C HIS A 50 0.38 -19.58 0.76
N PRO A 51 -0.95 -19.40 0.62
CA PRO A 51 -1.52 -18.07 0.45
C PRO A 51 -1.29 -17.22 1.70
N ARG A 52 -0.74 -16.01 1.52
CA ARG A 52 -0.53 -15.03 2.61
C ARG A 52 -1.68 -14.02 2.78
N ILE A 53 -2.63 -14.01 1.85
CA ILE A 53 -3.82 -13.16 1.90
C ILE A 53 -5.01 -13.90 2.50
N ARG A 54 -5.98 -13.15 3.03
CA ARG A 54 -7.23 -13.69 3.56
C ARG A 54 -8.42 -12.86 3.06
N PRO A 55 -9.61 -13.44 2.93
CA PRO A 55 -10.83 -12.65 2.74
C PRO A 55 -10.95 -11.54 3.79
N GLY A 56 -11.36 -10.35 3.37
CA GLY A 56 -11.43 -9.13 4.17
C GLY A 56 -10.09 -8.39 4.36
N SER A 57 -8.99 -8.91 3.83
CA SER A 57 -7.73 -8.14 3.77
C SER A 57 -7.72 -7.19 2.57
N SER A 58 -7.01 -6.07 2.69
CA SER A 58 -6.83 -5.11 1.59
C SER A 58 -5.37 -4.77 1.37
N PHE A 59 -5.02 -4.47 0.12
CA PHE A 59 -3.69 -4.04 -0.29
C PHE A 59 -3.77 -2.91 -1.32
N ILE A 60 -2.69 -2.16 -1.47
CA ILE A 60 -2.60 -1.10 -2.48
C ILE A 60 -2.00 -1.69 -3.75
N ALA A 61 -2.67 -1.49 -4.88
CA ALA A 61 -2.19 -1.82 -6.22
C ALA A 61 -2.38 -0.61 -7.13
N LEU A 62 -1.30 -0.19 -7.81
CA LEU A 62 -1.24 1.10 -8.52
C LEU A 62 -1.72 2.25 -7.62
N THR A 63 -2.81 2.90 -8.01
CA THR A 63 -3.44 4.04 -7.34
C THR A 63 -4.69 3.65 -6.56
N HIS A 64 -4.97 2.36 -6.37
CA HIS A 64 -6.21 1.87 -5.77
C HIS A 64 -5.96 0.98 -4.55
N VAL A 65 -6.91 0.98 -3.63
CA VAL A 65 -7.00 0.01 -2.54
C VAL A 65 -7.92 -1.12 -2.97
N ILE A 66 -7.38 -2.33 -3.05
CA ILE A 66 -8.08 -3.54 -3.47
C ILE A 66 -8.32 -4.43 -2.25
N GLU A 67 -9.58 -4.80 -2.03
CA GLU A 67 -10.00 -5.78 -1.04
C GLU A 67 -10.05 -7.18 -1.65
N VAL A 68 -9.58 -8.17 -0.89
CA VAL A 68 -9.76 -9.59 -1.16
C VAL A 68 -11.10 -10.02 -0.60
N THR A 69 -12.08 -10.31 -1.46
CA THR A 69 -13.44 -10.68 -1.04
C THR A 69 -13.60 -12.19 -0.83
N SER A 70 -12.84 -13.01 -1.55
CA SER A 70 -12.83 -14.46 -1.39
C SER A 70 -11.48 -15.07 -1.75
N LEU A 71 -11.22 -16.26 -1.23
CA LEU A 71 -10.03 -17.05 -1.56
C LEU A 71 -10.40 -18.54 -1.52
N GLU A 72 -10.43 -19.18 -2.68
CA GLU A 72 -10.89 -20.55 -2.84
C GLU A 72 -9.88 -21.37 -3.63
N ARG A 73 -9.56 -22.57 -3.16
CA ARG A 73 -8.77 -23.51 -3.94
C ARG A 73 -9.65 -24.11 -5.04
N VAL A 74 -9.18 -24.07 -6.28
CA VAL A 74 -9.93 -24.55 -7.45
C VAL A 74 -9.08 -25.50 -8.29
N ASP A 75 -9.76 -26.36 -9.04
CA ASP A 75 -9.14 -27.13 -10.11
C ASP A 75 -8.98 -26.24 -11.35
N PRO A 76 -7.75 -26.02 -11.87
CA PRO A 76 -7.54 -25.23 -13.08
C PRO A 76 -8.30 -25.76 -14.31
N GLU A 77 -8.60 -27.07 -14.36
CA GLU A 77 -9.36 -27.68 -15.47
C GLU A 77 -10.86 -27.37 -15.41
N GLN A 78 -11.36 -26.91 -14.26
CA GLN A 78 -12.76 -26.56 -14.05
C GLN A 78 -13.03 -25.04 -14.15
N ILE A 79 -11.99 -24.24 -14.42
CA ILE A 79 -12.16 -22.80 -14.62
C ILE A 79 -13.00 -22.56 -15.89
N SER A 80 -14.07 -21.79 -15.74
CA SER A 80 -15.02 -21.51 -16.81
C SER A 80 -14.61 -20.32 -17.68
N SER A 81 -15.24 -20.18 -18.86
CA SER A 81 -15.08 -18.98 -19.70
C SER A 81 -15.60 -17.71 -19.02
N ASP A 82 -16.61 -17.83 -18.15
CA ASP A 82 -17.09 -16.71 -17.33
C ASP A 82 -16.02 -16.26 -16.32
N ASP A 83 -15.40 -17.20 -15.62
CA ASP A 83 -14.30 -16.91 -14.70
C ASP A 83 -13.13 -16.22 -15.42
N ALA A 84 -12.79 -16.67 -16.64
CA ALA A 84 -11.73 -16.06 -17.45
C ALA A 84 -12.04 -14.60 -17.81
N ARG A 85 -13.26 -14.32 -18.28
CA ARG A 85 -13.72 -12.96 -18.56
C ARG A 85 -13.70 -12.08 -17.32
N ARG A 86 -14.20 -12.60 -16.19
CA ARG A 86 -14.20 -11.91 -14.89
C ARG A 86 -12.81 -11.69 -14.31
N ALA A 87 -11.80 -12.42 -14.80
CA ALA A 87 -10.40 -12.21 -14.50
C ALA A 87 -9.66 -11.33 -15.54
N GLY A 88 -10.37 -10.80 -16.53
CA GLY A 88 -9.83 -9.91 -17.57
C GLY A 88 -9.12 -10.62 -18.73
N TYR A 89 -9.41 -11.91 -18.94
CA TYR A 89 -8.86 -12.69 -20.06
C TYR A 89 -9.90 -12.88 -21.16
N GLU A 90 -9.44 -12.99 -22.41
CA GLU A 90 -10.34 -13.18 -23.55
C GLU A 90 -10.98 -14.58 -23.52
N ASN A 91 -10.21 -15.59 -23.07
CA ASN A 91 -10.64 -16.97 -23.00
C ASN A 91 -9.92 -17.76 -21.90
N VAL A 92 -10.39 -18.99 -21.65
CA VAL A 92 -9.87 -19.88 -20.60
C VAL A 92 -8.43 -20.32 -20.87
N ASP A 93 -8.04 -20.49 -22.13
CA ASP A 93 -6.71 -20.98 -22.49
C ASP A 93 -5.63 -19.95 -22.17
N GLU A 94 -5.90 -18.66 -22.43
CA GLU A 94 -5.02 -17.56 -22.00
C GLU A 94 -4.84 -17.53 -20.48
N LEU A 95 -5.94 -17.64 -19.74
CA LEU A 95 -5.89 -17.69 -18.28
C LEU A 95 -5.05 -18.89 -17.81
N ARG A 96 -5.30 -20.09 -18.34
CA ARG A 96 -4.55 -21.31 -17.99
C ARG A 96 -3.09 -21.23 -18.37
N ALA A 97 -2.75 -20.58 -19.48
CA ALA A 97 -1.37 -20.33 -19.86
C ALA A 97 -0.61 -19.54 -18.78
N THR A 98 -1.27 -18.61 -18.08
CA THR A 98 -0.65 -17.90 -16.94
C THR A 98 -0.43 -18.79 -15.71
N LEU A 99 -1.17 -19.91 -15.61
CA LEU A 99 -1.08 -20.88 -14.52
C LEU A 99 -0.10 -22.04 -14.83
N CYS A 100 0.65 -21.96 -15.93
CA CYS A 100 1.63 -22.99 -16.32
C CYS A 100 2.93 -22.95 -15.49
N VAL A 101 3.12 -21.90 -14.68
CA VAL A 101 4.26 -21.75 -13.77
C VAL A 101 3.91 -22.29 -12.39
N ASN A 102 4.85 -22.96 -11.73
CA ASN A 102 4.67 -23.54 -10.40
C ASN A 102 3.48 -24.52 -10.32
N THR A 103 3.32 -25.38 -11.33
CA THR A 103 2.20 -26.33 -11.45
C THR A 103 2.02 -27.29 -10.27
N HIS A 104 3.09 -27.54 -9.51
CA HIS A 104 3.06 -28.33 -8.28
C HIS A 104 2.27 -27.64 -7.14
N ASN A 105 2.06 -26.32 -7.22
CA ASN A 105 1.30 -25.57 -6.23
C ASN A 105 -0.20 -25.56 -6.57
N PRO A 106 -1.08 -25.57 -5.55
CA PRO A 106 -2.52 -25.45 -5.76
C PRO A 106 -2.90 -24.12 -6.40
N THR A 107 -3.92 -24.15 -7.25
CA THR A 107 -4.53 -22.97 -7.87
C THR A 107 -5.59 -22.39 -6.94
N TYR A 108 -5.59 -21.07 -6.79
CA TYR A 108 -6.59 -20.31 -6.05
C TYR A 108 -7.33 -19.36 -6.97
N ARG A 109 -8.66 -19.31 -6.82
CA ARG A 109 -9.53 -18.25 -7.29
C ARG A 109 -9.64 -17.20 -6.19
N ILE A 110 -9.37 -15.96 -6.53
CA ILE A 110 -9.31 -14.83 -5.61
C ILE A 110 -10.39 -13.83 -6.04
N GLY A 111 -11.35 -13.55 -5.17
CA GLY A 111 -12.31 -12.47 -5.39
C GLY A 111 -11.69 -11.12 -5.02
N LEU A 112 -11.92 -10.11 -5.85
CA LEU A 112 -11.35 -8.78 -5.72
C LEU A 112 -12.43 -7.70 -5.82
N ARG A 113 -12.24 -6.60 -5.09
CA ARG A 113 -13.07 -5.40 -5.20
C ARG A 113 -12.24 -4.15 -4.95
N CYS A 114 -12.39 -3.13 -5.79
CA CYS A 114 -11.85 -1.81 -5.50
C CYS A 114 -12.67 -1.15 -4.38
N ILE A 115 -12.01 -0.69 -3.32
CA ILE A 115 -12.65 -0.03 -2.17
C ILE A 115 -12.28 1.45 -2.03
N GLY A 116 -11.56 1.99 -3.01
CA GLY A 116 -11.20 3.41 -3.08
C GLY A 116 -9.82 3.64 -3.70
N GLU A 117 -9.45 4.91 -3.85
CA GLU A 117 -8.11 5.32 -4.24
C GLU A 117 -7.12 5.15 -3.08
N ASP A 118 -5.83 5.02 -3.40
CA ASP A 118 -4.76 5.02 -2.41
C ASP A 118 -4.81 6.35 -1.63
N PRO A 119 -5.13 6.32 -0.32
CA PRO A 119 -5.26 7.54 0.48
C PRO A 119 -3.95 8.35 0.54
N ARG A 120 -2.81 7.73 0.20
CA ARG A 120 -1.52 8.41 0.11
C ARG A 120 -1.41 9.36 -1.08
N ILE A 121 -2.27 9.26 -2.11
CA ILE A 121 -2.31 10.19 -3.24
C ILE A 121 -2.85 11.53 -2.76
N ALA A 122 -4.04 11.54 -2.16
CA ALA A 122 -4.62 12.76 -1.59
C ALA A 122 -3.71 13.35 -0.52
N LEU A 123 -3.18 12.51 0.38
CA LEU A 123 -2.32 12.97 1.46
C LEU A 123 -1.04 13.66 0.96
N ARG A 124 -0.39 13.17 -0.11
CA ARG A 124 0.87 13.76 -0.57
C ARG A 124 0.66 15.04 -1.39
N ALA A 125 -0.49 15.17 -2.04
CA ALA A 125 -0.87 16.36 -2.80
C ALA A 125 -1.32 17.53 -1.90
N ASP A 126 -1.68 17.26 -0.65
CA ASP A 126 -2.15 18.25 0.33
C ASP A 126 -1.01 19.12 0.87
N ASP A 127 -0.83 20.29 0.26
CA ASP A 127 0.08 21.36 0.68
C ASP A 127 -0.60 22.48 1.48
N ASP A 128 -1.91 22.39 1.75
CA ASP A 128 -2.63 23.35 2.60
C ASP A 128 -2.50 22.97 4.08
N LEU A 129 -1.27 22.99 4.58
CA LEU A 129 -0.95 22.58 5.96
C LEU A 129 -1.33 23.67 6.96
N SER A 130 -2.20 23.35 7.91
CA SER A 130 -2.41 24.19 9.10
C SER A 130 -1.19 24.14 10.04
N ASP A 131 -1.13 25.08 11.00
CA ASP A 131 -0.08 25.10 12.03
C ASP A 131 -0.07 23.79 12.85
N ASP A 132 -1.26 23.25 13.14
CA ASP A 132 -1.42 21.99 13.86
C ASP A 132 -0.92 20.80 13.02
N ASP A 133 -1.13 20.81 11.71
CA ASP A 133 -0.60 19.77 10.81
C ASP A 133 0.92 19.76 10.77
N VAL A 134 1.55 20.95 10.70
CA VAL A 134 3.01 21.09 10.75
C VAL A 134 3.54 20.60 12.10
N ALA A 135 2.90 20.98 13.20
CA ALA A 135 3.31 20.56 14.55
C ALA A 135 3.17 19.03 14.76
N ASP A 136 2.10 18.41 14.26
CA ASP A 136 1.91 16.96 14.31
C ASP A 136 2.95 16.23 13.44
N LEU A 137 3.21 16.71 12.21
CA LEU A 137 4.26 16.16 11.36
C LEU A 137 5.63 16.26 12.03
N GLY A 138 6.00 17.43 12.54
CA GLY A 138 7.25 17.65 13.28
C GLY A 138 7.37 16.68 14.47
N SER A 139 6.33 16.57 15.29
CA SER A 139 6.29 15.65 16.43
C SER A 139 6.46 14.18 16.03
N ARG A 140 5.89 13.77 14.89
CA ARG A 140 6.06 12.41 14.35
C ARG A 140 7.49 12.17 13.88
N LEU A 141 8.10 13.14 13.19
CA LEU A 141 9.49 13.06 12.73
C LEU A 141 10.45 13.00 13.93
N ASP A 142 10.27 13.85 14.93
CA ASP A 142 11.07 13.86 16.17
C ASP A 142 10.97 12.54 16.94
N ARG A 143 9.78 11.91 16.93
CA ARG A 143 9.59 10.57 17.50
C ARG A 143 10.34 9.49 16.71
N MET A 144 10.41 9.61 15.38
CA MET A 144 11.21 8.68 14.56
C MET A 144 12.72 8.87 14.82
N ASP A 145 13.15 10.12 14.97
CA ASP A 145 14.54 10.49 15.22
C ASP A 145 15.00 10.07 16.62
N SER A 146 14.20 10.29 17.67
CA SER A 146 14.53 9.87 19.04
C SER A 146 14.63 8.35 19.23
N ARG A 147 13.98 7.57 18.36
CA ARG A 147 14.07 6.09 18.35
C ARG A 147 15.22 5.57 17.51
N SER A 148 15.91 6.45 16.76
CA SER A 148 17.04 6.10 15.92
C SER A 148 18.30 5.99 16.76
N ASN A 149 19.03 4.88 16.61
CA ASN A 149 20.36 4.72 17.20
C ASN A 149 21.47 5.50 16.47
N LYS A 150 21.12 6.22 15.40
CA LYS A 150 22.06 6.95 14.52
C LYS A 150 21.88 8.47 14.62
N GLY A 151 21.09 8.94 15.57
CA GLY A 151 20.68 10.33 15.69
C GLY A 151 19.56 10.72 14.70
N PRO A 152 19.25 12.02 14.63
CA PRO A 152 18.22 12.56 13.75
C PRO A 152 18.56 12.31 12.28
N TRP A 153 17.58 11.84 11.51
CA TRP A 153 17.74 11.50 10.10
C TRP A 153 16.62 12.04 9.22
N THR A 154 15.43 12.29 9.79
CA THR A 154 14.23 12.60 8.98
C THR A 154 14.41 13.84 8.11
N ARG A 155 14.75 14.98 8.72
CA ARG A 155 14.98 16.27 8.03
C ARG A 155 16.13 16.20 7.04
N ALA A 156 17.26 15.61 7.42
CA ALA A 156 18.40 15.43 6.53
C ALA A 156 18.05 14.62 5.26
N VAL A 157 17.18 13.60 5.39
CA VAL A 157 16.69 12.82 4.23
C VAL A 157 15.72 13.64 3.37
N LEU A 158 14.83 14.42 3.99
CA LEU A 158 13.92 15.30 3.23
C LEU A 158 14.70 16.39 2.48
N GLU A 159 15.66 17.04 3.13
CA GLU A 159 16.51 18.07 2.54
C GLU A 159 17.33 17.56 1.34
N ILE A 160 17.98 16.39 1.47
CA ILE A 160 18.77 15.85 0.35
C ILE A 160 17.90 15.47 -0.84
N ILE A 161 16.69 14.93 -0.60
CA ILE A 161 15.73 14.60 -1.66
C ILE A 161 15.22 15.89 -2.33
N GLY A 162 14.88 16.90 -1.54
CA GLY A 162 14.42 18.20 -2.06
C GLY A 162 15.48 18.93 -2.90
N ARG A 163 16.75 18.82 -2.51
CA ARG A 163 17.88 19.41 -3.25
C ARG A 163 18.24 18.63 -4.51
N ARG A 164 17.96 17.33 -4.57
CA ARG A 164 18.39 16.43 -5.66
C ARG A 164 17.24 15.51 -6.12
N PRO A 165 16.14 16.06 -6.66
CA PRO A 165 15.04 15.25 -7.16
C PRO A 165 15.50 14.35 -8.31
N GLY A 166 14.94 13.14 -8.39
CA GLY A 166 15.26 12.16 -9.44
C GLY A 166 16.59 11.41 -9.27
N VAL A 167 17.37 11.69 -8.21
CA VAL A 167 18.63 10.99 -7.96
C VAL A 167 18.38 9.63 -7.31
N VAL A 168 19.11 8.61 -7.78
CA VAL A 168 18.96 7.24 -7.29
C VAL A 168 19.36 7.10 -5.81
N SER A 169 18.64 6.23 -5.11
CA SER A 169 18.91 5.87 -3.70
C SER A 169 20.38 5.56 -3.36
N THR A 170 21.15 5.00 -4.30
CA THR A 170 22.56 4.67 -4.08
C THR A 170 23.39 5.93 -3.84
N GLU A 171 23.21 6.97 -4.65
CA GLU A 171 23.96 8.21 -4.53
C GLU A 171 23.50 9.04 -3.33
N LEU A 172 22.19 9.17 -3.12
CA LEU A 172 21.64 9.88 -1.97
C LEU A 172 22.11 9.26 -0.64
N ALA A 173 22.13 7.94 -0.57
CA ALA A 173 22.63 7.24 0.62
C ALA A 173 24.14 7.45 0.79
N ALA A 174 24.93 7.40 -0.28
CA ALA A 174 26.38 7.61 -0.24
C ALA A 174 26.76 9.01 0.27
N GLU A 175 26.04 10.05 -0.15
CA GLU A 175 26.26 11.42 0.30
C GLU A 175 25.99 11.61 1.80
N LEU A 176 25.01 10.89 2.35
CA LEU A 176 24.74 10.86 3.79
C LEU A 176 25.65 9.88 4.56
N GLY A 177 26.57 9.18 3.89
CA GLY A 177 27.40 8.13 4.51
C GLY A 177 26.60 6.92 5.00
N ARG A 178 25.49 6.60 4.33
CA ARG A 178 24.52 5.58 4.75
C ARG A 178 24.50 4.36 3.84
N GLU A 179 24.19 3.21 4.42
CA GLU A 179 23.86 2.02 3.65
C GLU A 179 22.51 2.22 2.93
N ARG A 180 22.46 1.81 1.65
CA ARG A 180 21.35 2.08 0.72
C ARG A 180 20.02 1.51 1.18
N THR A 181 19.98 0.27 1.67
CA THR A 181 18.76 -0.40 2.13
C THR A 181 18.17 0.31 3.35
N ALA A 182 19.00 0.69 4.31
CA ALA A 182 18.61 1.49 5.46
C ALA A 182 18.04 2.85 5.04
N PHE A 183 18.66 3.52 4.06
CA PHE A 183 18.13 4.76 3.48
C PHE A 183 16.75 4.54 2.83
N LYS A 184 16.57 3.50 2.01
CA LYS A 184 15.27 3.18 1.39
C LYS A 184 14.18 2.90 2.42
N ASN A 185 14.51 2.20 3.51
CA ASN A 185 13.57 1.94 4.60
C ASN A 185 13.11 3.23 5.26
N ASP A 186 14.00 4.20 5.41
CA ASP A 186 13.72 5.51 5.97
C ASP A 186 12.87 6.37 5.02
N VAL A 187 13.20 6.41 3.73
CA VAL A 187 12.35 7.04 2.71
C VAL A 187 10.95 6.43 2.69
N THR A 188 10.84 5.12 2.90
CA THR A 188 9.53 4.43 2.99
C THR A 188 8.71 4.89 4.19
N LYS A 189 9.34 5.22 5.32
CA LYS A 189 8.64 5.79 6.49
C LYS A 189 8.12 7.20 6.18
N LEU A 190 8.93 8.03 5.53
CA LEU A 190 8.54 9.39 5.13
C LEU A 190 7.42 9.38 4.07
N LYS A 191 7.48 8.45 3.11
CA LYS A 191 6.42 8.23 2.11
C LYS A 191 5.07 7.89 2.73
N LYS A 192 5.06 7.16 3.86
CA LYS A 192 3.82 6.86 4.60
C LYS A 192 3.19 8.10 5.26
N LEU A 193 3.98 9.15 5.50
CA LEU A 193 3.51 10.45 5.96
C LEU A 193 3.13 11.38 4.80
N GLY A 194 3.21 10.90 3.56
CA GLY A 194 2.93 11.70 2.38
C GLY A 194 3.99 12.77 2.08
N LEU A 195 5.22 12.65 2.61
CA LEU A 195 6.28 13.66 2.46
C LEU A 195 7.22 13.44 1.27
N THR A 196 7.21 12.25 0.67
CA THR A 196 8.08 11.89 -0.46
C THR A 196 7.35 11.03 -1.49
N GLU A 197 7.79 11.14 -2.74
CA GLU A 197 7.32 10.33 -3.87
C GLU A 197 8.44 9.45 -4.43
N SER A 198 8.07 8.32 -5.03
CA SER A 198 9.02 7.48 -5.75
C SER A 198 8.80 7.67 -7.23
N LEU A 199 9.87 8.01 -7.92
CA LEU A 199 9.88 8.16 -9.37
C LEU A 199 10.32 6.84 -10.02
N GLU A 200 10.24 6.77 -11.34
CA GLU A 200 10.88 5.69 -12.10
C GLU A 200 12.38 5.60 -11.75
N VAL A 201 13.02 6.76 -11.58
CA VAL A 201 14.40 6.91 -11.13
C VAL A 201 14.44 7.86 -9.93
N GLY A 202 14.80 7.34 -8.77
CA GLY A 202 15.03 8.15 -7.57
C GLY A 202 13.77 8.56 -6.82
N TYR A 203 13.86 9.70 -6.13
CA TYR A 203 12.83 10.25 -5.25
C TYR A 203 12.67 11.74 -5.47
N GLU A 204 11.53 12.27 -5.04
CA GLU A 204 11.30 13.70 -4.87
C GLU A 204 10.48 13.95 -3.61
N LEU A 205 10.44 15.21 -3.17
CA LEU A 205 9.46 15.63 -2.18
C LEU A 205 8.09 15.71 -2.84
N SER A 206 7.06 15.32 -2.11
CA SER A 206 5.68 15.62 -2.52
C SER A 206 5.37 17.10 -2.28
N PRO A 207 4.27 17.65 -2.83
CA PRO A 207 3.77 18.99 -2.48
C PRO A 207 3.71 19.21 -0.96
N ARG A 208 3.10 18.26 -0.23
CA ARG A 208 3.08 18.25 1.24
C ARG A 208 4.46 18.32 1.88
N GLY A 209 5.42 17.56 1.35
CA GLY A 209 6.79 17.49 1.88
C GLY A 209 7.58 18.78 1.66
N VAL A 210 7.38 19.43 0.50
CA VAL A 210 7.95 20.75 0.20
C VAL A 210 7.42 21.79 1.17
N GLU A 211 6.10 21.85 1.35
CA GLU A 211 5.49 22.83 2.24
C GLU A 211 5.90 22.61 3.70
N PHE A 212 5.87 21.36 4.18
CA PHE A 212 6.33 21.02 5.52
C PHE A 212 7.77 21.52 5.75
N LEU A 213 8.71 21.22 4.85
CA LEU A 213 10.09 21.67 5.01
C LEU A 213 10.25 23.19 4.99
N ARG A 214 9.48 23.88 4.14
CA ARG A 214 9.49 25.35 4.08
C ARG A 214 9.06 25.95 5.42
N ARG A 215 8.02 25.38 6.05
CA ARG A 215 7.46 25.86 7.31
C ARG A 215 8.29 25.45 8.54
N ASP A 216 8.89 24.27 8.53
CA ASP A 216 9.72 23.75 9.62
C ASP A 216 11.09 24.47 9.72
N ALA A 217 11.56 25.08 8.61
CA ALA A 217 12.76 25.91 8.58
C ALA A 217 12.56 27.37 9.07
N THR A 218 11.32 27.76 9.40
CA THR A 218 10.95 29.11 9.87
C THR A 218 10.78 29.12 11.39
#